data_AF-A0A3S2A9A3-F1
#
_entry.id   AF-A0A3S2A9A3-F1
#
_cell.length_a   1.000
_cell.length_b   1.000
_cell.length_c   1.000
_cell.angle_alpha   90.00
_cell.angle_beta   90.00
_cell.angle_gamma   90.00
#
_symmetry.space_group_name_H-M   'P 1'
#
loop_
_entity.id
_entity.type
_entity.pdbx_description
1 polymer ?
#
loop_
_entity_poly.entity_id
_entity_poly.type
_entity_poly.pdbx_seq_one_letter_code
_entity_poly.pdbx_strand_id
1 'polypeptide(L)' 'MGIQGQHPLGWNECFAHQARHMLEAVEGGKPIAPRATFEDGYRVAETVDAIARSAESGTFETVRFRS' A
#
# COMPACT_ATOMS: atom_id res chain seq x y z
N MET A 1 32.51 -17.46 -5.50
CA MET A 1 31.86 -16.22 -5.97
C MET A 1 30.47 -16.58 -6.48
N GLY A 2 29.48 -16.59 -5.59
CA GLY A 2 28.09 -16.85 -5.97
C GLY A 2 27.47 -15.56 -6.48
N ILE A 3 26.90 -15.59 -7.68
CA ILE A 3 26.08 -14.50 -8.22
C ILE A 3 24.79 -14.47 -7.38
N GLN A 4 24.74 -13.59 -6.37
CA GLN A 4 23.55 -13.35 -5.54
C GLN A 4 22.46 -12.60 -6.35
N GLY A 5 21.90 -13.23 -7.38
CA GLY A 5 20.92 -12.58 -8.25
C GLY A 5 19.95 -13.50 -8.98
N GLN A 6 19.83 -14.78 -8.59
CA GLN A 6 19.02 -15.77 -9.32
C GLN A 6 17.95 -16.50 -8.49
N HIS A 7 17.45 -15.88 -7.42
CA HIS A 7 16.21 -16.35 -6.79
C HIS A 7 15.20 -15.19 -6.80
N PRO A 8 14.05 -15.30 -7.48
CA PRO A 8 13.01 -14.28 -7.33
C PRO A 8 12.62 -14.26 -5.86
N LEU A 9 12.70 -13.08 -5.23
CA LEU A 9 12.05 -12.85 -3.94
C LEU A 9 10.58 -13.21 -4.14
N GLY A 10 10.09 -14.14 -3.33
CA GLY A 10 8.74 -14.65 -3.45
C GLY A 10 7.74 -13.76 -2.72
N TRP A 11 6.48 -14.19 -2.76
CA TRP A 11 5.39 -13.56 -2.04
C TRP A 11 5.72 -13.39 -0.54
N ASN A 12 6.25 -14.44 0.10
CA ASN A 12 6.56 -14.44 1.53
C ASN A 12 7.65 -13.41 1.89
N GLU A 13 8.71 -13.33 1.08
CA GLU A 13 9.81 -12.40 1.29
C GLU A 13 9.32 -10.94 1.21
N CYS A 14 8.38 -10.64 0.32
CA CYS A 14 7.75 -9.32 0.25
C CYS A 14 7.07 -8.93 1.57
N PHE A 15 6.30 -9.83 2.21
CA PHE A 15 5.67 -9.55 3.50
C PHE A 15 6.67 -9.46 4.65
N ALA A 16 7.70 -10.30 4.66
CA ALA A 16 8.77 -10.23 5.65
C ALA A 16 9.46 -8.86 5.60
N HIS A 17 9.78 -8.36 4.39
CA HIS A 17 10.33 -7.03 4.21
C HIS A 17 9.33 -5.93 4.60
N GLN A 18 8.05 -6.06 4.26
CA GLN A 18 7.01 -5.10 4.65
C GLN A 18 6.89 -4.99 6.19
N ALA A 19 6.80 -6.12 6.88
CA ALA A 19 6.69 -6.18 8.34
C ALA A 19 7.90 -5.53 9.03
N ARG A 20 9.12 -5.81 8.54
CA ARG A 20 10.34 -5.18 9.06
C ARG A 20 10.26 -3.65 8.99
N HIS A 21 9.88 -3.09 7.84
CA HIS A 21 9.79 -1.63 7.68
C HIS A 21 8.72 -1.01 8.57
N MET A 22 7.58 -1.70 8.75
CA MET A 22 6.54 -1.25 9.67
C MET A 22 7.07 -1.19 11.11
N LEU A 23 7.72 -2.26 11.58
CA LEU A 23 8.29 -2.30 12.94
C LEU A 23 9.35 -1.23 13.15
N GLU A 24 10.24 -1.03 12.19
CA GLU A 24 11.27 0.03 12.24
C GLU A 24 10.67 1.44 12.31
N ALA A 25 9.53 1.68 11.64
CA ALA A 25 8.80 2.96 11.70
C ALA A 25 8.11 3.16 13.06
N VAL A 26 7.53 2.09 13.64
CA VAL A 26 6.86 2.14 14.95
C VAL A 26 7.85 2.34 16.08
N GLU A 27 8.94 1.57 16.12
CA GLU A 27 9.94 1.63 17.19
C GLU A 27 10.82 2.88 17.09
N GLY A 28 11.29 3.20 15.88
CA GLY A 28 12.31 4.24 15.67
C GLY A 28 11.77 5.58 15.18
N GLY A 29 10.46 5.72 14.96
CA GLY A 29 9.89 6.90 14.29
C GLY A 29 10.47 7.15 12.90
N LYS A 30 11.08 6.13 12.29
CA LYS A 30 11.74 6.27 10.99
C LYS A 30 10.68 6.59 9.92
N PRO A 31 11.00 7.47 8.95
CA PRO A 31 10.07 7.78 7.88
C PRO A 31 9.76 6.51 7.07
N ILE A 32 8.47 6.24 6.84
CA ILE A 32 8.01 5.09 6.04
C ILE A 32 8.19 5.34 4.54
N ALA A 33 8.24 6.60 4.10
CA ALA A 33 8.38 6.98 2.70
C ALA A 33 9.70 6.45 2.10
N PRO A 34 9.70 5.98 0.85
CA PRO A 34 8.65 6.07 -0.18
C PRO A 34 7.65 4.88 -0.19
N ARG A 35 7.49 4.15 0.92
CA ARG A 35 6.54 3.02 1.03
C ARG A 35 5.14 3.53 1.38
N ALA A 36 4.16 2.64 1.29
CA ALA A 36 2.76 2.94 1.57
C ALA A 36 2.57 3.55 2.96
N THR A 37 1.95 4.72 2.98
CA THR A 37 1.56 5.49 4.16
C THR A 37 0.08 5.28 4.49
N PHE A 38 -0.39 5.84 5.60
CA PHE A 38 -1.83 5.91 5.87
C PHE A 38 -2.58 6.79 4.87
N GLU A 39 -1.95 7.83 4.33
CA GLU A 39 -2.55 8.66 3.27
C GLU A 39 -2.79 7.84 1.99
N ASP A 40 -1.85 6.98 1.62
CA ASP A 40 -2.04 6.07 0.48
C ASP A 40 -3.18 5.09 0.73
N GLY A 41 -3.26 4.53 1.95
CA GLY A 41 -4.36 3.66 2.37
C GLY A 41 -5.72 4.37 2.35
N TYR A 42 -5.77 5.62 2.83
CA TYR A 42 -6.98 6.45 2.79
C TYR A 42 -7.47 6.68 1.35
N ARG A 43 -6.56 7.02 0.44
CA ARG A 43 -6.90 7.22 -0.98
C ARG A 43 -7.43 5.96 -1.65
N VAL A 44 -6.87 4.80 -1.30
CA VAL A 44 -7.38 3.50 -1.77
C VAL A 44 -8.80 3.27 -1.26
N ALA A 45 -9.06 3.53 0.03
CA ALA A 45 -10.39 3.38 0.60
C ALA A 45 -11.45 4.25 -0.11
N GLU A 46 -11.18 5.54 -0.29
CA GLU A 46 -12.11 6.44 -1.01
C GLU A 46 -12.32 6.03 -2.48
N THR A 47 -11.29 5.45 -3.11
CA THR A 47 -11.40 4.91 -4.46
C THR A 47 -12.31 3.68 -4.49
N VAL A 48 -12.15 2.75 -3.54
CA VAL A 48 -13.01 1.56 -3.42
C VAL A 48 -14.45 1.97 -3.17
N ASP A 49 -14.69 2.97 -2.32
CA ASP A 49 -16.04 3.48 -2.07
C ASP A 49 -16.66 4.12 -3.32
N ALA A 50 -15.87 4.84 -4.13
CA ALA A 50 -16.35 5.38 -5.40
C ALA A 50 -16.70 4.27 -6.41
N ILE A 51 -15.91 3.19 -6.46
CA ILE A 51 -16.21 2.02 -7.29
C ILE A 51 -17.53 1.39 -6.85
N ALA A 52 -17.76 1.23 -5.54
CA ALA A 52 -19.00 0.69 -5.01
C ALA A 52 -20.22 1.56 -5.42
N ARG A 53 -20.12 2.89 -5.24
CA ARG A 53 -21.18 3.82 -5.68
C ARG A 53 -21.43 3.75 -7.18
N SER A 54 -20.38 3.62 -7.98
CA SER A 54 -20.48 3.51 -9.45
C SER A 54 -21.17 2.23 -9.89
N ALA A 55 -20.87 1.12 -9.22
CA ALA A 55 -21.55 -0.16 -9.45
C ALA A 55 -23.04 -0.09 -9.10
N GLU A 56 -23.42 0.64 -8.05
CA GLU A 56 -24.82 0.84 -7.67
C GLU A 56 -25.57 1.81 -8.59
N SER A 57 -24.94 2.90 -9.02
CA SER A 57 -25.58 3.94 -9.84
C SER A 57 -25.57 3.61 -11.34
N GLY A 58 -24.68 2.72 -11.78
CA GLY A 58 -24.46 2.44 -13.20
C GLY A 58 -23.82 3.61 -13.96
N THR A 59 -23.22 4.57 -13.25
CA THR A 59 -22.59 5.77 -13.84
C THR A 59 -21.17 5.96 -13.31
N PHE A 60 -20.39 6.82 -13.99
CA PHE A 60 -19.05 7.16 -13.54
C PHE A 60 -19.13 8.06 -12.29
N GLU A 61 -18.62 7.57 -11.17
CA GLU A 61 -18.54 8.32 -9.92
C GLU A 61 -17.16 8.97 -9.75
N THR A 62 -17.16 10.21 -9.26
CA THR A 62 -15.91 10.92 -8.93
C THR A 62 -15.39 10.47 -7.57
N VAL A 63 -14.09 10.14 -7.50
CA VAL A 63 -13.40 9.92 -6.22
C VAL A 63 -13.18 11.28 -5.54
N ARG A 64 -13.60 11.41 -4.27
CA ARG A 64 -13.43 12.63 -3.49
C ARG A 64 -12.60 12.32 -2.25
N PHE A 65 -11.56 13.11 -2.01
CA PHE A 65 -10.75 13.02 -0.80
C PHE A 65 -11.20 14.12 0.17
N ARG A 66 -11.27 13.79 1.45
CA ARG A 66 -11.55 14.74 2.54
C ARG A 66 -10.27 15.55 2.79
N SER A 67 -10.46 16.85 2.99
CA SER A 67 -9.41 17.81 3.35
C SER A 67 -9.17 17.85 4.84
#